data_AF-A0A6C2D1E1-F1
#
_entry.id   AF-A0A6C2D1E1-F1
#
_cell.length_a   1.000
_cell.length_b   1.000
_cell.length_c   1.000
_cell.angle_alpha   90.00
_cell.angle_beta   90.00
_cell.angle_gamma   90.00
#
_symmetry.space_group_name_H-M   'P 1'
#
loop_
_entity.id
_entity.type
_entity.pdbx_description
1 polymer ?
#
loop_
_entity_poly.entity_id
_entity_poly.type
_entity_poly.pdbx_seq_one_letter_code
_entity_poly.pdbx_strand_id
1 'polypeptide(L)'
;MPLLLTIALRLAACFAVSYLAYREVGPTTMMLTLPLWGAALARPIIEGVPALLRWAGHLHLQAWEGRYYEFDGRQVRVVTLGDTLWFAEPDVVAILGWAPEAVRRKLGRNEYGPLGEGRLMGFPEQALGRLLDGDASPQALRFRLWMAREVIFPHRERLRRGPP
;
A
#
# COMPACT_ATOMS: atom_id res chain seq x y z
N MET A 1 24.66 8.69 1.22
CA MET A 1 25.16 9.66 2.24
C MET A 1 25.77 10.96 1.68
N PRO A 2 26.44 11.06 0.51
CA PRO A 2 27.08 12.33 0.08
C PRO A 2 26.07 13.43 -0.33
N LEU A 3 24.84 13.04 -0.69
CA LEU A 3 23.80 13.94 -1.21
C LEU A 3 23.13 14.78 -0.11
N LEU A 4 22.89 14.19 1.07
CA LEU A 4 22.37 14.92 2.23
C LEU A 4 23.39 15.92 2.79
N LEU A 5 24.67 15.55 2.78
CA LEU A 5 25.75 16.40 3.24
C LEU A 5 25.95 17.62 2.31
N THR A 6 25.85 17.43 0.99
CA THR A 6 25.92 18.55 0.03
C THR A 6 24.69 19.46 0.10
N ILE A 7 23.50 18.93 0.34
CA ILE A 7 22.29 19.74 0.57
C ILE A 7 22.40 20.55 1.86
N ALA A 8 22.81 19.90 2.95
CA ALA A 8 23.00 20.56 4.25
C ALA A 8 24.05 21.69 4.17
N LEU A 9 25.15 21.46 3.45
CA LEU A 9 26.21 22.46 3.29
C LEU A 9 25.76 23.66 2.44
N ARG A 10 24.97 23.42 1.38
CA ARG A 10 24.37 24.50 0.55
C ARG A 10 23.32 25.31 1.32
N LEU A 11 22.50 24.65 2.13
CA LEU A 11 21.54 25.29 3.01
C LEU A 11 22.24 26.12 4.07
N ALA A 12 23.27 25.59 4.72
CA ALA A 12 24.07 26.30 5.72
C ALA A 12 24.77 27.53 5.11
N ALA A 13 25.33 27.40 3.90
CA ALA A 13 25.94 28.52 3.19
C ALA A 13 24.93 29.60 2.81
N CYS A 14 23.75 29.24 2.28
CA CYS A 14 22.68 30.21 1.99
C CYS A 14 22.18 30.90 3.25
N PHE A 15 22.01 30.15 4.34
CA PHE A 15 21.57 30.70 5.62
C PHE A 15 22.61 31.68 6.19
N ALA A 16 23.90 31.36 6.11
CA ALA A 16 24.99 32.23 6.54
C ALA A 16 25.02 33.53 5.73
N VAL A 17 24.90 33.46 4.39
CA VAL A 17 24.89 34.63 3.51
C VAL A 17 23.66 35.51 3.74
N SER A 18 22.48 34.92 3.86
CA SER A 18 21.25 35.67 4.16
C SER A 18 21.27 36.29 5.56
N TYR A 19 21.84 35.61 6.55
CA TYR A 19 21.98 36.14 7.91
C TYR A 19 22.95 37.32 7.97
N LEU A 20 24.10 37.22 7.28
CA LEU A 20 25.05 38.32 7.14
C LEU A 20 24.42 39.52 6.42
N ALA A 21 23.69 39.29 5.32
CA ALA A 21 23.00 40.36 4.58
C ALA A 21 21.88 41.02 5.41
N TYR A 22 21.17 40.25 6.23
CA TYR A 22 20.16 40.77 7.17
C TYR A 22 20.80 41.64 8.25
N ARG A 23 21.96 41.22 8.77
CA ARG A 23 22.67 41.94 9.85
C ARG A 23 23.18 43.31 9.41
N GLU A 24 23.72 43.42 8.21
CA GLU A 24 24.38 44.64 7.73
C GLU A 24 23.42 45.66 7.07
N VAL A 25 22.33 45.20 6.46
CA VAL A 25 21.46 46.06 5.62
C VAL A 25 20.00 46.09 6.12
N GLY A 26 19.63 45.21 7.05
CA GLY A 26 18.29 45.15 7.62
C GLY A 26 17.31 44.26 6.83
N PRO A 27 16.03 44.19 7.26
CA PRO A 27 15.06 43.19 6.80
C PRO A 27 14.68 43.27 5.32
N THR A 28 14.91 44.41 4.66
CA THR A 28 14.62 44.61 3.23
C THR A 28 15.49 43.77 2.30
N THR A 29 16.65 43.27 2.75
CA THR A 29 17.51 42.40 1.93
C THR A 29 17.00 40.97 1.79
N MET A 30 16.03 40.54 2.59
CA MET A 30 15.44 39.21 2.44
C MET A 30 14.83 39.00 1.05
N MET A 31 14.20 40.04 0.47
CA MET A 31 13.64 39.97 -0.88
C MET A 31 14.71 39.87 -1.97
N LEU A 32 15.90 40.45 -1.76
CA LEU A 32 17.03 40.38 -2.69
C LEU A 32 17.72 39.01 -2.69
N THR A 33 17.65 38.26 -1.58
CA THR A 33 18.26 36.92 -1.48
C THR A 33 17.39 35.80 -2.06
N LEU A 34 16.13 36.08 -2.40
CA LEU A 34 15.18 35.09 -2.91
C LEU A 34 15.66 34.35 -4.18
N PRO A 35 16.27 35.01 -5.19
CA PRO A 35 16.81 34.33 -6.36
C PRO A 35 17.97 33.39 -6.03
N LEU A 36 18.77 33.73 -5.01
CA LEU A 36 19.89 32.90 -4.55
C LEU A 36 19.39 31.58 -3.95
N TRP A 37 18.35 31.67 -3.11
CA TRP A 37 17.67 30.49 -2.58
C TRP A 37 17.03 29.65 -3.69
N GLY A 38 16.39 30.29 -4.67
CA GLY A 38 15.81 29.62 -5.83
C GLY A 38 16.85 28.82 -6.62
N ALA A 39 17.99 29.43 -6.95
CA ALA A 39 19.07 28.77 -7.67
C ALA A 39 19.72 27.63 -6.86
N ALA A 40 19.92 27.83 -5.55
CA ALA A 40 20.53 26.83 -4.68
C ALA A 40 19.64 25.60 -4.47
N LEU A 41 18.32 25.80 -4.42
CA LEU A 41 17.32 24.75 -4.18
C LEU A 41 16.77 24.11 -5.47
N ALA A 42 16.88 24.76 -6.62
CA ALA A 42 16.33 24.23 -7.88
C ALA A 42 16.83 22.81 -8.19
N ARG A 43 18.14 22.60 -8.09
CA ARG A 43 18.75 21.30 -8.41
C ARG A 43 18.35 20.16 -7.46
N PRO A 44 18.43 20.31 -6.12
CA PRO A 44 17.98 19.26 -5.21
C PRO A 44 16.47 19.01 -5.27
N ILE A 45 15.66 20.02 -5.61
CA ILE A 45 14.22 19.82 -5.84
C ILE A 45 14.00 18.98 -7.10
N ILE A 46 14.62 19.33 -8.23
CA ILE A 46 14.47 18.60 -9.50
C ILE A 46 14.97 17.16 -9.40
N GLU A 47 16.09 16.92 -8.71
CA GLU A 47 16.66 15.57 -8.56
C GLU A 47 15.98 14.78 -7.43
N GLY A 48 15.56 15.46 -6.35
CA GLY A 48 15.00 14.85 -5.15
C GLY A 48 13.52 14.53 -5.25
N VAL A 49 12.72 15.35 -5.93
CA VAL A 49 11.27 15.13 -6.06
C VAL A 49 10.94 13.82 -6.79
N PRO A 50 11.57 13.46 -7.93
CA PRO A 50 11.31 12.17 -8.58
C PRO A 50 11.75 10.99 -7.72
N ALA A 51 12.84 11.12 -6.97
CA ALA A 51 13.27 10.07 -6.04
C ALA A 51 12.29 9.90 -4.89
N LEU A 52 11.79 11.01 -4.33
CA LEU A 52 10.76 11.01 -3.28
C LEU A 52 9.42 10.45 -3.80
N LEU A 53 9.03 10.80 -5.03
CA LEU A 53 7.83 10.25 -5.68
C LEU A 53 7.96 8.76 -5.98
N ARG A 54 9.13 8.28 -6.42
CA ARG A 54 9.40 6.84 -6.57
C ARG A 54 9.35 6.12 -5.22
N TRP A 55 9.91 6.74 -4.18
CA TRP A 55 9.91 6.18 -2.82
C TRP A 55 8.51 6.17 -2.20
N ALA A 56 7.73 7.22 -2.40
CA ALA A 56 6.32 7.31 -2.02
C ALA A 56 5.45 6.31 -2.80
N GLY A 57 5.74 6.12 -4.10
CA GLY A 57 5.15 5.06 -4.91
C GLY A 57 5.48 3.67 -4.36
N HIS A 58 6.73 3.43 -3.95
CA HIS A 58 7.13 2.18 -3.30
C HIS A 58 6.45 1.95 -1.94
N LEU A 59 6.25 2.99 -1.12
CA LEU A 59 5.51 2.87 0.14
C LEU A 59 4.03 2.52 -0.08
N HIS A 60 3.40 3.08 -1.12
CA HIS A 60 2.05 2.69 -1.51
C HIS A 60 2.02 1.27 -2.07
N LEU A 61 3.01 0.88 -2.88
CA LEU A 61 3.13 -0.47 -3.44
C LEU A 61 3.51 -1.55 -2.41
N GLN A 62 4.18 -1.19 -1.32
CA GLN A 62 4.46 -2.12 -0.20
C GLN A 62 3.19 -2.49 0.57
N ALA A 63 2.22 -1.58 0.70
CA ALA A 63 0.88 -1.94 1.18
C ALA A 63 0.13 -2.85 0.18
N TRP A 64 0.55 -2.89 -1.08
CA TRP A 64 0.00 -3.71 -2.16
C TRP A 64 0.82 -4.99 -2.44
N GLU A 65 1.74 -5.38 -1.55
CA GLU A 65 2.49 -6.65 -1.66
C GLU A 65 1.57 -7.86 -1.45
N GLY A 66 0.69 -8.12 -2.42
CA GLY A 66 -0.19 -9.29 -2.48
C GLY A 66 -1.21 -9.40 -1.35
N ARG A 67 -1.34 -8.37 -0.51
CA ARG A 67 -2.20 -8.40 0.69
C ARG A 67 -3.54 -7.70 0.57
N TYR A 68 -3.68 -6.78 -0.37
CA TYR A 68 -4.88 -5.98 -0.56
C TYR A 68 -5.24 -6.00 -2.05
N TYR A 69 -6.42 -6.52 -2.36
CA TYR A 69 -6.98 -6.54 -3.70
C TYR A 69 -8.23 -5.67 -3.73
N GLU A 70 -8.59 -5.14 -4.90
CA GLU A 70 -9.80 -4.34 -5.06
C GLU A 70 -10.87 -5.13 -5.82
N PHE A 71 -12.09 -5.16 -5.29
CA PHE A 71 -13.28 -5.69 -5.94
C PHE A 71 -14.40 -4.64 -5.88
N ASP A 72 -14.86 -4.18 -7.05
CA ASP A 72 -16.00 -3.26 -7.18
C ASP A 72 -15.86 -1.97 -6.32
N GLY A 73 -14.65 -1.39 -6.28
CA GLY A 73 -14.33 -0.21 -5.48
C GLY A 73 -14.13 -0.47 -3.99
N ARG A 74 -14.14 -1.74 -3.55
CA ARG A 74 -13.94 -2.14 -2.14
C ARG A 74 -12.64 -2.93 -1.99
N GLN A 75 -11.93 -2.67 -0.89
CA GLN A 75 -10.71 -3.39 -0.57
C GLN A 75 -11.02 -4.75 0.06
N VAL A 76 -10.28 -5.77 -0.38
CA VAL A 76 -10.32 -7.14 0.10
C VAL A 76 -8.94 -7.52 0.59
N ARG A 77 -8.81 -7.75 1.89
CA ARG A 77 -7.57 -8.25 2.48
C ARG A 77 -7.44 -9.74 2.22
N VAL A 78 -6.30 -10.11 1.64
CA VAL A 78 -5.92 -11.50 1.35
C VAL A 78 -4.55 -11.73 1.93
N VAL A 79 -4.31 -12.84 2.63
CA VAL A 79 -3.00 -13.15 3.21
C VAL A 79 -2.61 -14.56 2.80
N THR A 80 -1.35 -14.72 2.41
CA THR A 80 -0.78 -16.05 2.19
C THR A 80 -0.36 -16.64 3.53
N LEU A 81 -0.91 -17.78 3.90
CA LEU A 81 -0.48 -18.58 5.06
C LEU A 81 -0.03 -19.96 4.53
N GLY A 82 1.28 -20.21 4.56
CA GLY A 82 1.87 -21.36 3.86
C GLY A 82 1.69 -21.21 2.34
N ASP A 83 1.11 -22.22 1.70
CA ASP A 83 0.81 -22.22 0.25
C ASP A 83 -0.66 -21.86 -0.07
N THR A 84 -1.43 -21.41 0.93
CA THR A 84 -2.86 -21.12 0.78
C THR A 84 -3.16 -19.65 0.97
N LEU A 85 -4.03 -19.12 0.11
CA LEU A 85 -4.59 -17.79 0.25
C LEU A 85 -5.76 -17.78 1.23
N TRP A 86 -5.74 -16.81 2.13
CA TRP A 86 -6.78 -16.57 3.12
C TRP A 86 -7.42 -15.21 2.91
N PHE A 87 -8.74 -15.16 2.92
CA PHE A 87 -9.52 -13.94 2.70
C PHE A 87 -10.10 -13.46 4.02
N ALA A 88 -10.01 -12.17 4.29
CA ALA A 88 -10.57 -11.57 5.50
C ALA A 88 -12.10 -11.63 5.49
N GLU A 89 -12.68 -12.21 6.54
CA GLU A 89 -14.12 -12.30 6.73
C GLU A 89 -14.84 -10.95 6.63
N PRO A 90 -14.43 -9.88 7.35
CA PRO A 90 -15.20 -8.63 7.36
C PRO A 90 -15.34 -8.01 5.96
N ASP A 91 -14.32 -8.15 5.12
CA ASP A 91 -14.31 -7.55 3.78
C ASP A 91 -15.26 -8.31 2.84
N VAL A 92 -15.16 -9.64 2.86
CA VAL A 92 -15.96 -10.52 2.01
C VAL A 92 -17.42 -10.51 2.42
N VAL A 93 -17.71 -10.55 3.72
CA VAL A 93 -19.08 -10.48 4.23
C VAL A 93 -19.72 -9.12 3.88
N ALA A 94 -18.97 -8.02 4.00
CA ALA A 94 -19.45 -6.70 3.60
C ALA A 94 -19.74 -6.62 2.09
N ILE A 95 -18.91 -7.24 1.26
CA ILE A 95 -19.11 -7.30 -0.20
C ILE A 95 -20.35 -8.12 -0.55
N LEU A 96 -20.45 -9.34 -0.03
CA LEU A 96 -21.50 -10.28 -0.41
C LEU A 96 -22.83 -10.06 0.33
N GLY A 97 -22.85 -9.15 1.31
CA GLY A 97 -24.03 -8.86 2.11
C GLY A 97 -24.44 -10.03 3.00
N TRP A 98 -23.50 -10.89 3.37
CA TRP A 98 -23.76 -12.04 4.23
C TRP A 98 -23.90 -11.61 5.70
N ALA A 99 -24.51 -12.46 6.53
CA ALA A 99 -24.45 -12.30 7.98
C ALA A 99 -23.23 -13.06 8.52
N PRO A 100 -22.29 -12.42 9.25
CA PRO A 100 -21.08 -13.06 9.76
C PRO A 100 -21.37 -14.35 10.54
N GLU A 101 -22.38 -14.34 11.41
CA GLU A 101 -22.77 -15.47 12.25
C GLU A 101 -23.36 -16.63 11.44
N ALA A 102 -24.05 -16.34 10.33
CA ALA A 102 -24.58 -17.36 9.45
C ALA A 102 -23.45 -18.05 8.66
N VAL A 103 -22.46 -17.28 8.22
CA VAL A 103 -21.27 -17.79 7.51
C VAL A 103 -20.44 -18.66 8.46
N ARG A 104 -20.13 -18.17 9.66
CA ARG A 104 -19.35 -18.91 10.67
C ARG A 104 -19.98 -20.25 11.05
N ARG A 105 -21.33 -20.33 11.09
CA ARG A 105 -22.04 -21.59 11.39
C ARG A 105 -21.94 -22.63 10.28
N LYS A 106 -21.74 -22.21 9.03
CA LYS A 106 -21.59 -23.11 7.88
C LYS A 106 -20.17 -23.65 7.73
N LEU A 107 -19.21 -23.06 8.44
CA LEU A 107 -17.80 -23.40 8.34
C LEU A 107 -17.38 -24.37 9.46
N GLY A 108 -16.58 -25.36 9.08
CA GLY A 108 -15.94 -26.29 10.02
C GLY A 108 -14.76 -25.67 10.79
N ARG A 109 -14.24 -26.42 11.76
CA ARG A 109 -13.16 -25.97 12.68
C ARG A 109 -11.85 -25.55 11.97
N ASN A 110 -11.58 -26.08 10.78
CA ASN A 110 -10.37 -25.78 9.98
C ASN A 110 -10.65 -24.85 8.80
N GLU A 111 -11.86 -24.34 8.67
CA GLU A 111 -12.32 -23.54 7.52
C GLU A 111 -12.49 -22.06 7.88
N TYR A 112 -12.14 -21.71 9.10
CA TYR A 112 -12.24 -20.38 9.66
C TYR A 112 -11.17 -20.22 10.75
N GLY A 113 -10.40 -19.13 10.69
CA GLY A 113 -9.26 -18.96 11.58
C GLY A 113 -8.63 -17.58 11.50
N PRO A 114 -7.63 -17.31 12.35
CA PRO A 114 -6.93 -16.03 12.36
C PRO A 114 -6.06 -15.84 11.11
N LEU A 115 -6.10 -14.64 10.54
CA LEU A 115 -5.21 -14.19 9.46
C LEU A 115 -3.85 -13.78 10.06
N GLY A 116 -2.88 -14.69 10.05
CA GLY A 116 -1.51 -14.43 10.51
C GLY A 116 -1.45 -14.07 12.00
N GLU A 117 -0.63 -13.07 12.36
CA GLU A 117 -0.47 -12.58 13.75
C GLU A 117 -1.59 -11.59 14.18
N GLY A 118 -2.53 -11.28 13.27
CA GLY A 118 -3.58 -10.30 13.53
C GLY A 118 -4.79 -10.87 14.27
N ARG A 119 -5.63 -9.98 14.80
CA ARG A 119 -6.97 -10.31 15.34
C ARG A 119 -8.04 -10.51 14.25
N LEU A 120 -7.68 -10.35 12.98
CA LEU A 120 -8.61 -10.53 11.88
C LEU A 120 -8.84 -12.01 11.64
N MET A 121 -10.10 -12.38 11.46
CA MET A 121 -10.48 -13.73 11.10
C MET A 121 -10.77 -13.80 9.61
N GLY A 122 -10.63 -14.98 9.04
CA GLY A 122 -10.91 -15.22 7.65
C GLY A 122 -11.00 -16.69 7.32
N PHE A 123 -11.07 -16.95 6.03
CA PHE A 123 -11.29 -18.28 5.48
C PHE A 123 -10.30 -18.57 4.34
N PRO A 124 -9.83 -19.82 4.23
CA PRO A 124 -9.00 -20.23 3.11
C PRO A 124 -9.79 -20.24 1.81
N GLU A 125 -9.08 -20.10 0.68
CA GLU A 125 -9.62 -20.14 -0.69
C GLU A 125 -10.67 -21.25 -0.89
N GLN A 126 -10.39 -22.47 -0.42
CA GLN A 126 -11.27 -23.63 -0.59
C GLN A 126 -12.58 -23.53 0.21
N ALA A 127 -12.54 -22.93 1.40
CA ALA A 127 -13.73 -22.71 2.21
C ALA A 127 -14.61 -21.62 1.58
N LEU A 128 -13.98 -20.54 1.10
CA LEU A 128 -14.69 -19.47 0.40
C LEU A 128 -15.32 -19.96 -0.90
N GLY A 129 -14.61 -20.80 -1.68
CA GLY A 129 -15.16 -21.42 -2.88
C GLY A 129 -16.47 -22.16 -2.61
N ARG A 130 -16.51 -22.99 -1.54
CA ARG A 130 -17.73 -23.71 -1.15
C ARG A 130 -18.86 -22.81 -0.70
N LEU A 131 -18.56 -21.73 0.02
CA LEU A 131 -19.56 -20.75 0.41
C LEU A 131 -20.17 -20.06 -0.82
N LEU A 132 -19.32 -19.70 -1.79
CA LEU A 132 -19.73 -19.08 -3.05
C LEU A 132 -20.52 -20.03 -3.95
N ASP A 133 -20.18 -21.32 -3.97
CA ASP A 133 -20.94 -22.32 -4.74
C ASP A 133 -22.36 -22.52 -4.19
N GLY A 134 -22.56 -22.25 -2.90
CA GLY A 134 -23.88 -22.25 -2.25
C GLY A 134 -24.69 -20.97 -2.45
N ASP A 135 -24.12 -19.93 -3.06
CA ASP A 135 -24.77 -18.63 -3.30
C ASP A 135 -24.81 -18.31 -4.80
N ALA A 136 -26.01 -18.43 -5.39
CA ALA A 136 -26.25 -18.16 -6.80
C ALA A 136 -26.45 -16.65 -7.11
N SER A 137 -26.22 -15.76 -6.15
CA SER A 137 -26.36 -14.32 -6.38
C SER A 137 -25.40 -13.82 -7.47
N PRO A 138 -25.81 -12.85 -8.31
CA PRO A 138 -24.93 -12.27 -9.33
C PRO A 138 -23.63 -11.71 -8.75
N GLN A 139 -23.67 -11.22 -7.51
CA GLN A 139 -22.51 -10.68 -6.81
C GLN A 139 -21.54 -11.76 -6.38
N ALA A 140 -22.03 -12.89 -5.83
CA ALA A 140 -21.19 -14.05 -5.51
C ALA A 140 -20.51 -14.62 -6.77
N LEU A 141 -21.22 -14.69 -7.90
CA LEU A 141 -20.64 -15.13 -9.17
C LEU A 141 -19.54 -14.18 -9.67
N ARG A 142 -19.79 -12.86 -9.66
CA ARG A 142 -18.78 -11.83 -10.02
C ARG A 142 -17.55 -11.94 -9.12
N PHE A 143 -17.76 -12.07 -7.81
CA PHE A 143 -16.69 -12.20 -6.83
C PHE A 143 -15.87 -13.47 -7.07
N ARG A 144 -16.51 -14.61 -7.37
CA ARG A 144 -15.83 -15.86 -7.70
C ARG A 144 -14.94 -15.74 -8.94
N LEU A 145 -15.46 -15.12 -10.01
CA LEU A 145 -14.71 -14.89 -11.24
C LEU A 145 -13.51 -13.98 -11.02
N TRP A 146 -13.71 -12.90 -10.27
CA TRP A 146 -12.64 -11.99 -9.88
C TRP A 146 -11.57 -12.71 -9.05
N MET A 147 -11.97 -13.47 -8.03
CA MET A 147 -11.06 -14.21 -7.17
C MET A 147 -10.19 -15.18 -7.98
N ALA A 148 -10.78 -15.91 -8.92
CA ALA A 148 -10.06 -16.84 -9.79
C ALA A 148 -9.03 -16.13 -10.67
N ARG A 149 -9.42 -15.00 -11.29
CA ARG A 149 -8.63 -14.31 -12.31
C ARG A 149 -7.57 -13.39 -11.74
N GLU A 150 -7.92 -12.59 -10.73
CA GLU A 150 -7.10 -11.47 -10.24
C GLU A 150 -6.29 -11.84 -8.99
N VAL A 151 -6.73 -12.85 -8.22
CA VAL A 151 -6.09 -13.22 -6.94
C VAL A 151 -5.38 -14.57 -7.04
N ILE A 152 -6.12 -15.63 -7.37
CA ILE A 152 -5.64 -17.01 -7.31
C ILE A 152 -4.64 -17.29 -8.44
N PHE A 153 -4.98 -16.94 -9.69
CA PHE A 153 -4.13 -17.24 -10.84
C PHE A 153 -2.75 -16.55 -10.75
N PRO A 154 -2.64 -15.23 -10.46
CA PRO A 154 -1.35 -14.57 -10.30
C PRO A 154 -0.53 -15.12 -9.13
N HIS A 155 -1.19 -15.51 -8.03
CA HIS A 155 -0.50 -16.10 -6.87
C HIS A 155 0.11 -17.47 -7.21
N ARG A 156 -0.64 -18.34 -7.88
CA ARG A 156 -0.15 -19.65 -8.33
C ARG A 156 1.00 -19.52 -9.33
N GLU A 157 0.95 -18.54 -10.21
CA GLU A 157 2.04 -18.27 -11.14
C GLU A 157 3.32 -17.83 -10.43
N ARG A 158 3.21 -17.02 -9.35
CA ARG A 158 4.36 -16.66 -8.51
C ARG A 158 4.96 -17.87 -7.80
N LEU A 159 4.14 -18.76 -7.25
CA LEU A 159 4.62 -20.01 -6.63
C LEU A 159 5.35 -20.90 -7.63
N ARG A 160 4.85 -20.99 -8.87
CA ARG A 160 5.48 -21.79 -9.94
C ARG A 160 6.84 -21.26 -10.39
N ARG A 161 7.01 -19.93 -10.43
CA ARG A 161 8.25 -19.30 -10.88
C ARG A 161 9.39 -19.36 -9.85
N GLY A 162 9.09 -19.71 -8.60
CA GLY A 162 10.04 -19.68 -7.50
C GLY A 162 10.36 -18.25 -7.04
N PRO A 163 10.86 -18.07 -5.79
CA PRO A 163 11.33 -16.76 -5.35
C PRO A 163 12.55 -16.31 -6.18
N PRO A 164 12.73 -15.01 -6.43
CA PRO A 164 13.94 -14.48 -7.06
C PRO A 164 15.20 -14.71 -6.21
#